data_AF-A0A4R3K3N5-F1
#
_entry.id   AF-A0A4R3K3N5-F1
#
_cell.length_a   1.000
_cell.length_b   1.000
_cell.length_c   1.000
_cell.angle_alpha   90.00
_cell.angle_beta   90.00
_cell.angle_gamma   90.00
#
_symmetry.space_group_name_H-M   'P 1'
#
loop_
_entity.id
_entity.type
_entity.pdbx_description
1 polymer ?
#
loop_
_entity_poly.entity_id
_entity_poly.type
_entity_poly.pdbx_seq_one_letter_code
_entity_poly.pdbx_strand_id
1 'polypeptide(L)'
;MMNKKKIILCVCAALLLISLIAAGVWRRLNKDVISVSRKDEFSDFLHVEQGAADPKMSCIVTSQDNWNLANQVIPGKFIYLKDMEFKRERAYVKSFDSAKLTVHDFSSQEKYKTIDVKELVEKEAPDKIWNAHVGTFINKNGEAYFDFLLEDPKDPYDSEKKQMLYVNISTDESMLLEKGEKSEKINPLVTKADEMYKNMNGIEALFSKDEIGLLEQNGFSYFNENDKLDMGEIWVYPEKPFGSIGVQLAKATLPKENNKLYGEFPRLKDYEGKENDIVTLYLAGNSSPEDILSLLTEAGKEVTYDRCVLSAENSIDGQEHAIHSFDEYLQWKEFK
;
A
#
# COMPACT_ATOMS: atom_id res chain seq x y z
N MET A 1 31.83 46.34 -36.03
CA MET A 1 30.58 46.40 -36.81
C MET A 1 30.29 44.99 -37.33
N MET A 2 29.30 44.29 -36.77
CA MET A 2 29.09 42.87 -37.08
C MET A 2 28.54 42.73 -38.52
N ASN A 3 29.16 41.89 -39.35
CA ASN A 3 28.80 41.70 -40.75
C ASN A 3 27.32 41.26 -40.86
N LYS A 4 26.52 41.90 -41.74
CA LYS A 4 25.09 41.59 -41.93
C LYS A 4 24.82 40.07 -42.09
N LYS A 5 25.73 39.33 -42.74
CA LYS A 5 25.62 37.86 -42.85
C LYS A 5 25.71 37.12 -41.51
N LYS A 6 26.55 37.60 -40.57
CA LYS A 6 26.66 37.04 -39.21
C LYS A 6 25.44 37.38 -38.36
N ILE A 7 24.87 38.58 -38.53
CA ILE A 7 23.61 38.96 -37.85
C ILE A 7 22.47 38.05 -38.30
N ILE A 8 22.32 37.83 -39.60
CA ILE A 8 21.28 36.93 -40.16
C ILE A 8 21.47 35.51 -39.64
N LEU A 9 22.70 34.99 -39.63
CA LEU A 9 22.98 33.64 -39.12
C LEU A 9 22.63 33.49 -37.63
N CYS A 10 22.96 34.48 -36.80
CA CYS A 10 22.61 34.46 -35.38
C CYS A 10 21.09 34.52 -35.14
N VAL A 11 20.36 35.31 -35.94
CA VAL A 11 18.89 35.39 -35.86
C VAL A 11 18.26 34.06 -36.28
N CYS A 12 18.74 33.44 -37.36
CA CYS A 12 18.26 32.12 -37.79
C CYS A 12 18.54 31.03 -36.74
N ALA A 13 19.72 31.04 -36.12
CA ALA A 13 20.07 30.10 -35.06
C ALA A 13 19.18 30.28 -33.81
N ALA A 14 18.92 31.52 -33.41
CA ALA A 14 18.03 31.84 -32.29
C ALA A 14 16.58 31.40 -32.55
N LEU A 15 16.05 31.63 -33.76
CA LEU A 15 14.71 31.19 -34.14
C LEU A 15 14.59 29.65 -34.17
N LEU A 16 15.62 28.95 -34.66
CA LEU A 16 15.68 27.49 -34.58
C LEU A 16 15.65 27.00 -33.13
N LEU A 17 16.42 27.62 -32.24
CA LEU A 17 16.47 27.26 -30.83
C LEU A 17 15.12 27.50 -30.13
N ILE A 18 14.46 28.62 -30.42
CA ILE A 18 13.09 28.91 -29.92
C ILE A 18 12.09 27.89 -30.46
N SER A 19 12.18 27.51 -31.74
CA SER A 19 11.28 26.49 -32.32
C SER A 19 11.47 25.10 -31.70
N LEU A 20 12.71 24.73 -31.36
CA LEU A 20 13.02 23.46 -30.69
C LEU A 20 12.56 23.47 -29.23
N ILE A 21 12.70 24.58 -28.51
CA ILE A 21 12.16 24.75 -27.16
C ILE A 21 10.63 24.71 -27.21
N ALA A 22 10.01 25.41 -28.15
CA ALA A 22 8.56 25.40 -28.32
C ALA A 22 8.04 24.00 -28.69
N ALA A 23 8.75 23.24 -29.54
CA ALA A 23 8.41 21.85 -29.86
C ALA A 23 8.61 20.89 -28.67
N GLY A 24 9.65 21.11 -27.86
CA GLY A 24 9.89 20.35 -26.63
C GLY A 24 8.84 20.62 -25.55
N VAL A 25 8.45 21.88 -25.37
CA VAL A 25 7.36 22.31 -24.48
C VAL A 25 6.02 21.81 -25.03
N TRP A 26 5.79 21.89 -26.34
CA TRP A 26 4.58 21.37 -26.99
C TRP A 26 4.48 19.85 -26.85
N ARG A 27 5.56 19.07 -27.02
CA ARG A 27 5.56 17.62 -26.70
C ARG A 27 5.31 17.34 -25.21
N ARG A 28 5.88 18.16 -24.31
CA ARG A 28 5.59 18.05 -22.87
C ARG A 28 4.13 18.36 -22.53
N LEU A 29 3.51 19.28 -23.26
CA LEU A 29 2.13 19.73 -23.02
C LEU A 29 1.10 18.85 -23.75
N ASN A 30 1.40 18.38 -24.96
CA ASN A 30 0.65 17.43 -25.78
C ASN A 30 1.14 15.99 -25.57
N LYS A 31 0.86 15.51 -24.35
CA LYS A 31 0.18 14.23 -24.05
C LYS A 31 0.17 13.20 -25.17
N ASP A 32 1.21 12.37 -25.26
CA ASP A 32 1.07 11.08 -25.94
C ASP A 32 0.17 10.19 -25.07
N VAL A 33 -0.86 9.60 -25.70
CA VAL A 33 -1.55 8.45 -25.12
C VAL A 33 -0.52 7.32 -25.11
N ILE A 34 -0.11 6.90 -23.92
CA ILE A 34 0.89 5.84 -23.77
C ILE A 34 0.18 4.51 -23.52
N SER A 35 0.72 3.46 -24.13
CA SER A 35 0.33 2.08 -23.82
C SER A 35 1.13 1.61 -22.61
N VAL A 36 0.45 1.00 -21.67
CA VAL A 36 1.00 0.44 -20.43
C VAL A 36 0.63 -1.03 -20.40
N SER A 37 1.63 -1.89 -20.20
CA SER A 37 1.43 -3.30 -19.88
C SER A 37 1.90 -3.52 -18.45
N ARG A 38 1.10 -4.24 -17.67
CA ARG A 38 1.43 -4.73 -16.33
C ARG A 38 1.13 -6.21 -16.30
N LYS A 39 2.11 -6.99 -15.89
CA LYS A 39 1.98 -8.44 -15.79
C LYS A 39 2.75 -8.87 -14.55
N ASP A 40 2.02 -9.12 -13.48
CA ASP A 40 2.57 -9.64 -12.24
C ASP A 40 2.61 -11.17 -12.31
N GLU A 41 3.65 -11.79 -11.75
CA GLU A 41 3.77 -13.24 -11.70
C GLU A 41 3.87 -13.72 -10.25
N PHE A 42 3.30 -14.89 -9.95
CA PHE A 42 3.33 -15.42 -8.59
C PHE A 42 4.78 -15.63 -8.09
N SER A 43 5.71 -15.93 -9.01
CA SER A 43 7.14 -16.05 -8.71
C SER A 43 7.80 -14.77 -8.22
N ASP A 44 7.14 -13.61 -8.33
CA ASP A 44 7.63 -12.36 -7.74
C ASP A 44 7.47 -12.34 -6.21
N PHE A 45 6.63 -13.23 -5.66
CA PHE A 45 6.57 -13.54 -4.24
C PHE A 45 7.61 -14.64 -3.94
N LEU A 46 8.74 -14.23 -3.37
CA LEU A 46 9.88 -15.09 -3.07
C LEU A 46 9.62 -16.03 -1.89
N HIS A 47 8.72 -15.62 -0.99
CA HIS A 47 8.24 -16.41 0.15
C HIS A 47 6.79 -16.03 0.44
N VAL A 48 5.97 -17.02 0.79
CA VAL A 48 4.59 -16.82 1.25
C VAL A 48 4.31 -17.81 2.37
N GLU A 49 3.89 -17.29 3.51
CA GLU A 49 3.64 -18.09 4.70
C GLU A 49 2.48 -17.54 5.51
N GLN A 50 1.60 -18.44 5.93
CA GLN A 50 0.52 -18.15 6.86
C GLN A 50 1.00 -18.38 8.29
N GLY A 51 0.49 -17.57 9.23
CA GLY A 51 0.81 -17.72 10.65
C GLY A 51 0.44 -19.11 11.18
N ALA A 52 1.37 -19.74 11.90
CA ALA A 52 1.21 -21.06 12.45
C ALA A 52 0.24 -21.10 13.64
N ALA A 53 0.18 -20.03 14.44
CA ALA A 53 -0.73 -19.94 15.59
C ALA A 53 -1.98 -19.12 15.27
N ASP A 54 -1.84 -18.02 14.53
CA ASP A 54 -2.95 -17.23 13.99
C ASP A 54 -2.97 -17.26 12.46
N PRO A 55 -3.86 -18.06 11.84
CA PRO A 55 -3.98 -18.13 10.39
C PRO A 55 -4.36 -16.82 9.69
N LYS A 56 -4.79 -15.79 10.43
CA LYS A 56 -5.03 -14.46 9.86
C LYS A 56 -3.73 -13.68 9.66
N MET A 57 -2.68 -14.01 10.41
CA MET A 57 -1.37 -13.44 10.21
C MET A 57 -0.72 -14.01 8.96
N SER A 58 0.09 -13.19 8.30
CA SER A 58 0.68 -13.55 7.01
C SER A 58 2.07 -12.95 6.89
N CYS A 59 2.97 -13.69 6.26
CA CYS A 59 4.28 -13.23 5.88
C CYS A 59 4.44 -13.43 4.38
N ILE A 60 4.89 -12.38 3.71
CA ILE A 60 5.39 -12.48 2.34
C ILE A 60 6.79 -11.90 2.26
N VAL A 61 7.57 -12.38 1.28
CA VAL A 61 8.84 -11.76 0.91
C VAL A 61 8.82 -11.47 -0.59
N THR A 62 9.26 -10.28 -0.97
CA THR A 62 9.41 -9.85 -2.37
C THR A 62 10.81 -9.29 -2.59
N SER A 63 11.21 -9.14 -3.84
CA SER A 63 12.42 -8.35 -4.14
C SER A 63 12.18 -6.87 -3.81
N GLN A 64 13.26 -6.11 -3.62
CA GLN A 64 13.19 -4.66 -3.39
C GLN A 64 12.54 -3.91 -4.56
N ASP A 65 12.61 -4.42 -5.78
CA ASP A 65 12.01 -3.78 -6.96
C ASP A 65 10.51 -4.08 -7.09
N ASN A 66 10.01 -5.11 -6.39
CA ASN A 66 8.62 -5.56 -6.40
C ASN A 66 7.91 -5.37 -5.04
N TRP A 67 8.46 -4.58 -4.13
CA TRP A 67 7.92 -4.37 -2.77
C TRP A 67 6.45 -3.94 -2.73
N ASN A 68 6.00 -3.25 -3.77
CA ASN A 68 4.63 -2.80 -3.92
C ASN A 68 3.62 -3.94 -4.16
N LEU A 69 4.07 -5.17 -4.44
CA LEU A 69 3.22 -6.36 -4.54
C LEU A 69 2.56 -6.73 -3.21
N ALA A 70 3.06 -6.23 -2.08
CA ALA A 70 2.38 -6.28 -0.79
C ALA A 70 0.95 -5.71 -0.86
N ASN A 71 0.71 -4.70 -1.70
CA ASN A 71 -0.65 -4.14 -1.90
C ASN A 71 -1.61 -5.12 -2.62
N GLN A 72 -1.12 -6.28 -3.04
CA GLN A 72 -1.89 -7.30 -3.74
C GLN A 72 -2.17 -8.54 -2.89
N VAL A 73 -2.08 -8.38 -1.57
CA VAL A 73 -2.34 -9.41 -0.58
C VAL A 73 -3.55 -9.01 0.26
N ILE A 74 -4.50 -9.93 0.39
CA ILE A 74 -5.55 -9.89 1.39
C ILE A 74 -5.14 -10.90 2.47
N PRO A 75 -4.63 -10.44 3.63
CA PRO A 75 -3.95 -11.28 4.60
C PRO A 75 -4.77 -12.52 4.99
N GLY A 76 -4.10 -13.68 4.97
CA GLY A 76 -4.68 -14.98 5.33
C GLY A 76 -5.77 -15.49 4.37
N LYS A 77 -6.07 -14.78 3.28
CA LYS A 77 -7.16 -15.15 2.35
C LYS A 77 -6.66 -15.32 0.93
N PHE A 78 -6.19 -14.24 0.30
CA PHE A 78 -5.91 -14.24 -1.13
C PHE A 78 -4.66 -13.44 -1.48
N ILE A 79 -3.98 -13.87 -2.54
CA ILE A 79 -3.03 -13.05 -3.31
C ILE A 79 -3.64 -12.84 -4.68
N TYR A 80 -3.55 -11.64 -5.24
CA TYR A 80 -4.01 -11.39 -6.60
C TYR A 80 -2.92 -10.79 -7.48
N LEU A 81 -2.94 -11.15 -8.76
CA LEU A 81 -1.95 -10.75 -9.75
C LEU A 81 -2.64 -10.02 -10.89
N LYS A 82 -2.09 -8.88 -11.31
CA LYS A 82 -2.63 -8.07 -12.40
C LYS A 82 -2.01 -8.50 -13.72
N ASP A 83 -2.88 -8.72 -14.70
CA ASP A 83 -2.51 -8.87 -16.10
C ASP A 83 -3.36 -7.88 -16.91
N MET A 84 -2.79 -6.70 -17.19
CA MET A 84 -3.52 -5.56 -17.72
C MET A 84 -2.73 -4.87 -18.83
N GLU A 85 -3.42 -4.61 -19.94
CA GLU A 85 -2.94 -3.77 -21.03
C GLU A 85 -3.92 -2.62 -21.22
N PHE A 86 -3.43 -1.38 -21.07
CA PHE A 86 -4.29 -0.21 -21.15
C PHE A 86 -3.57 1.00 -21.71
N LYS A 87 -4.37 1.94 -22.21
CA LYS A 87 -3.91 3.22 -22.71
C LYS A 87 -4.25 4.30 -21.70
N ARG A 88 -3.28 5.16 -21.39
CA ARG A 88 -3.51 6.30 -20.49
C ARG A 88 -3.03 7.61 -21.06
N GLU A 89 -3.67 8.67 -20.62
CA GLU A 89 -3.29 10.05 -20.88
C GLU A 89 -3.04 10.74 -19.54
N ARG A 90 -1.78 11.09 -19.25
CA ARG A 90 -1.34 11.50 -17.90
C ARG A 90 -1.69 10.43 -16.86
N ALA A 91 -2.50 10.76 -15.85
CA ALA A 91 -2.93 9.86 -14.79
C ALA A 91 -4.21 9.07 -15.14
N TYR A 92 -4.88 9.38 -16.25
CA TYR A 92 -6.22 8.86 -16.55
C TYR A 92 -6.16 7.75 -17.58
N VAL A 93 -6.80 6.63 -17.26
CA VAL A 93 -7.00 5.54 -18.21
C VAL A 93 -8.02 5.98 -19.26
N LYS A 94 -7.75 5.65 -20.53
CA LYS A 94 -8.61 5.94 -21.68
C LYS A 94 -9.32 4.70 -22.20
N SER A 95 -8.64 3.56 -22.15
CA SER A 95 -9.20 2.28 -22.58
C SER A 95 -8.36 1.13 -22.02
N PHE A 96 -8.99 -0.02 -21.80
CA PHE A 96 -8.31 -1.29 -21.57
C PHE A 96 -8.36 -2.14 -22.84
N ASP A 97 -7.20 -2.62 -23.27
CA ASP A 97 -7.10 -3.66 -24.28
C ASP A 97 -7.41 -5.03 -23.60
N SER A 98 -6.87 -5.26 -22.40
CA SER A 98 -7.19 -6.39 -21.51
C SER A 98 -7.07 -5.98 -20.03
N ALA A 99 -7.86 -6.61 -19.14
CA ALA A 99 -7.72 -6.44 -17.69
C ALA A 99 -8.19 -7.67 -16.93
N LYS A 100 -7.25 -8.50 -16.48
CA LYS A 100 -7.51 -9.74 -15.75
C LYS A 100 -6.83 -9.71 -14.40
N LEU A 101 -7.50 -10.30 -13.42
CA LEU A 101 -6.96 -10.57 -12.10
C LEU A 101 -6.90 -12.08 -11.90
N THR A 102 -5.71 -12.62 -11.68
CA THR A 102 -5.56 -14.01 -11.24
C THR A 102 -5.48 -14.04 -9.73
N VAL A 103 -6.39 -14.77 -9.09
CA VAL A 103 -6.47 -14.90 -7.64
C VAL A 103 -5.91 -16.25 -7.24
N HIS A 104 -5.03 -16.25 -6.25
CA HIS A 104 -4.45 -17.41 -5.59
C HIS A 104 -4.99 -17.48 -4.16
N ASP A 105 -5.29 -18.68 -3.69
CA ASP A 105 -5.55 -18.92 -2.28
C ASP A 105 -4.24 -18.72 -1.49
N PHE A 106 -4.28 -17.96 -0.41
CA PHE A 106 -3.05 -17.58 0.31
C PHE A 106 -2.36 -18.79 0.94
N SER A 107 -3.14 -19.72 1.50
CA SER A 107 -2.63 -20.85 2.27
C SER A 107 -2.02 -21.92 1.37
N SER A 108 -2.79 -22.37 0.38
CA SER A 108 -2.35 -23.41 -0.57
C SER A 108 -1.45 -22.87 -1.68
N GLN A 109 -1.48 -21.54 -1.93
CA GLN A 109 -0.77 -20.85 -3.02
C GLN A 109 -1.26 -21.26 -4.42
N GLU A 110 -2.24 -22.15 -4.48
CA GLU A 110 -2.82 -22.61 -5.74
C GLU A 110 -3.66 -21.52 -6.37
N LYS A 111 -3.68 -21.51 -7.71
CA LYS A 111 -4.56 -20.64 -8.46
C LYS A 111 -6.01 -20.98 -8.08
N TYR A 112 -6.70 -20.02 -7.49
CA TYR A 112 -8.11 -20.13 -7.12
C TYR A 112 -9.00 -19.86 -8.34
N LYS A 113 -8.82 -18.70 -9.01
CA LYS A 113 -9.54 -18.37 -10.24
C LYS A 113 -8.93 -17.19 -11.00
N THR A 114 -9.54 -16.82 -12.13
CA THR A 114 -9.24 -15.59 -12.86
C THR A 114 -10.54 -14.82 -13.07
N ILE A 115 -10.51 -13.52 -12.81
CA ILE A 115 -11.62 -12.58 -13.05
C ILE A 115 -11.25 -11.70 -14.23
N ASP A 116 -12.08 -11.67 -15.27
CA ASP A 116 -11.97 -10.71 -16.38
C ASP A 116 -12.69 -9.41 -15.98
N VAL A 117 -11.91 -8.47 -15.45
CA VAL A 117 -12.44 -7.20 -14.93
C VAL A 117 -13.01 -6.36 -16.06
N LYS A 118 -12.39 -6.40 -17.24
CA LYS A 118 -12.86 -5.65 -18.39
C LYS A 118 -14.24 -6.13 -18.83
N GLU A 119 -14.40 -7.44 -19.03
CA GLU A 119 -15.70 -8.02 -19.40
C GLU A 119 -16.77 -7.71 -18.33
N LEU A 120 -16.40 -7.79 -17.05
CA LEU A 120 -17.30 -7.47 -15.95
C LEU A 120 -17.76 -6.01 -15.96
N VAL A 121 -16.84 -5.05 -16.10
CA VAL A 121 -17.19 -3.62 -16.16
C VAL A 121 -18.00 -3.31 -17.42
N GLU A 122 -17.65 -3.88 -18.58
CA GLU A 122 -18.42 -3.69 -19.82
C GLU A 122 -19.85 -4.24 -19.70
N LYS A 123 -20.06 -5.28 -18.90
CA LYS A 123 -21.39 -5.84 -18.62
C LYS A 123 -22.19 -4.99 -17.63
N GLU A 124 -21.59 -4.58 -16.53
CA GLU A 124 -22.30 -3.91 -15.42
C GLU A 124 -22.41 -2.38 -15.62
N ALA A 125 -21.45 -1.76 -16.31
CA ALA A 125 -21.35 -0.32 -16.51
C ALA A 125 -20.67 0.03 -17.86
N PRO A 126 -21.30 -0.30 -19.01
CA PRO A 126 -20.71 -0.20 -20.36
C PRO A 126 -20.28 1.21 -20.79
N ASP A 127 -20.82 2.26 -20.17
CA ASP A 127 -20.54 3.65 -20.47
C ASP A 127 -19.41 4.25 -19.60
N LYS A 128 -18.85 3.46 -18.68
CA LYS A 128 -17.83 3.90 -17.72
C LYS A 128 -16.44 3.42 -18.08
N ILE A 129 -15.44 4.09 -17.51
CA ILE A 129 -14.04 3.66 -17.47
C ILE A 129 -13.60 3.57 -16.01
N TRP A 130 -12.49 2.88 -15.71
CA TRP A 130 -11.95 2.78 -14.36
C TRP A 130 -10.44 2.97 -14.35
N ASN A 131 -9.87 3.20 -13.16
CA ASN A 131 -8.42 3.23 -12.99
C ASN A 131 -7.86 1.79 -12.94
N ALA A 132 -6.60 1.58 -13.35
CA ALA A 132 -5.90 0.32 -13.17
C ALA A 132 -5.58 -0.01 -11.69
N HIS A 133 -5.90 0.88 -10.76
CA HIS A 133 -5.88 0.59 -9.33
C HIS A 133 -7.02 -0.36 -8.96
N VAL A 134 -6.71 -1.35 -8.12
CA VAL A 134 -7.65 -2.33 -7.61
C VAL A 134 -7.73 -2.10 -6.11
N GLY A 135 -8.90 -1.67 -5.64
CA GLY A 135 -9.19 -1.61 -4.21
C GLY A 135 -9.54 -3.00 -3.68
N THR A 136 -9.25 -3.24 -2.41
CA THR A 136 -9.57 -4.49 -1.73
C THR A 136 -9.94 -4.21 -0.28
N PHE A 137 -10.92 -4.96 0.24
CA PHE A 137 -11.28 -4.92 1.65
C PHE A 137 -11.96 -6.21 2.08
N ILE A 138 -12.06 -6.38 3.39
CA ILE A 138 -12.88 -7.40 4.03
C ILE A 138 -14.09 -6.71 4.67
N ASN A 139 -15.29 -7.25 4.44
CA ASN A 139 -16.49 -6.73 5.08
C ASN A 139 -16.63 -7.25 6.53
N LYS A 140 -17.59 -6.72 7.30
CA LYS A 140 -17.88 -7.17 8.67
C LYS A 140 -18.21 -8.68 8.81
N ASN A 141 -18.59 -9.35 7.74
CA ASN A 141 -18.90 -10.79 7.72
C ASN A 141 -17.66 -11.65 7.39
N GLY A 142 -16.50 -11.03 7.13
CA GLY A 142 -15.28 -11.74 6.76
C GLY A 142 -15.18 -12.10 5.27
N GLU A 143 -16.04 -11.55 4.42
CA GLU A 143 -16.01 -11.75 2.97
C GLU A 143 -15.06 -10.73 2.31
N ALA A 144 -14.28 -11.19 1.34
CA ALA A 144 -13.29 -10.36 0.65
C ALA A 144 -13.82 -9.85 -0.69
N TYR A 145 -13.55 -8.59 -0.98
CA TYR A 145 -14.03 -7.89 -2.17
C TYR A 145 -12.90 -7.21 -2.92
N PHE A 146 -13.03 -7.16 -4.25
CA PHE A 146 -12.41 -6.12 -5.06
C PHE A 146 -13.37 -4.93 -5.17
N ASP A 147 -12.81 -3.72 -5.20
CA ASP A 147 -13.55 -2.51 -5.54
C ASP A 147 -12.85 -1.69 -6.63
N PHE A 148 -13.66 -1.12 -7.52
CA PHE A 148 -13.20 -0.33 -8.66
C PHE A 148 -13.96 0.99 -8.70
N LEU A 149 -13.21 2.10 -8.68
CA LEU A 149 -13.76 3.43 -8.92
C LEU A 149 -14.01 3.61 -10.41
N LEU A 150 -15.29 3.69 -10.78
CA LEU A 150 -15.76 3.93 -12.13
C LEU A 150 -15.98 5.43 -12.35
N GLU A 151 -15.56 5.92 -13.51
CA GLU A 151 -15.58 7.33 -13.90
C GLU A 151 -16.26 7.49 -15.27
N ASP A 152 -16.82 8.68 -15.53
CA ASP A 152 -17.26 9.04 -16.88
C ASP A 152 -16.02 9.34 -17.75
N PRO A 153 -15.81 8.63 -18.88
CA PRO A 153 -14.64 8.84 -19.72
C PRO A 153 -14.58 10.24 -20.36
N LYS A 154 -15.73 10.94 -20.47
CA LYS A 154 -15.81 12.32 -21.00
C LYS A 154 -15.52 13.37 -19.93
N ASP A 155 -15.81 13.06 -18.67
CA ASP A 155 -15.65 13.97 -17.54
C ASP A 155 -15.18 13.23 -16.27
N PRO A 156 -13.92 12.77 -16.21
CA PRO A 156 -13.41 11.98 -15.09
C PRO A 156 -13.26 12.79 -13.78
N TYR A 157 -13.41 14.12 -13.86
CA TYR A 157 -13.30 15.02 -12.71
C TYR A 157 -14.61 15.18 -11.96
N ASP A 158 -15.74 14.88 -12.60
CA ASP A 158 -17.04 15.00 -11.97
C ASP A 158 -17.23 13.91 -10.91
N SER A 159 -17.11 14.31 -9.64
CA SER A 159 -17.25 13.41 -8.51
C SER A 159 -18.67 12.87 -8.35
N GLU A 160 -19.68 13.59 -8.84
CA GLU A 160 -21.09 13.18 -8.72
C GLU A 160 -21.46 12.07 -9.69
N LYS A 161 -20.68 11.88 -10.76
CA LYS A 161 -20.87 10.79 -11.74
C LYS A 161 -20.06 9.54 -11.44
N LYS A 162 -19.32 9.52 -10.34
CA LYS A 162 -18.46 8.39 -9.96
C LYS A 162 -19.28 7.30 -9.29
N GLN A 163 -19.01 6.07 -9.70
CA GLN A 163 -19.64 4.87 -9.15
C GLN A 163 -18.57 3.94 -8.61
N MET A 164 -18.95 3.04 -7.71
CA MET A 164 -18.11 1.98 -7.19
C MET A 164 -18.67 0.64 -7.63
N LEU A 165 -17.85 -0.15 -8.32
CA LEU A 165 -18.15 -1.56 -8.60
C LEU A 165 -17.45 -2.41 -7.55
N TYR A 166 -18.23 -3.18 -6.79
CA TYR A 166 -17.77 -4.14 -5.81
C TYR A 166 -17.95 -5.55 -6.36
N VAL A 167 -16.95 -6.41 -6.15
CA VAL A 167 -16.96 -7.80 -6.65
C VAL A 167 -16.54 -8.74 -5.53
N ASN A 168 -17.42 -9.64 -5.11
CA ASN A 168 -17.09 -10.65 -4.11
C ASN A 168 -16.11 -11.67 -4.70
N ILE A 169 -14.94 -11.80 -4.07
CA ILE A 169 -13.85 -12.63 -4.58
C ILE A 169 -14.20 -14.13 -4.52
N SER A 170 -15.11 -14.57 -3.67
CA SER A 170 -15.48 -15.99 -3.59
C SER A 170 -16.68 -16.35 -4.49
N THR A 171 -17.66 -15.47 -4.63
CA THR A 171 -18.94 -15.80 -5.27
C THR A 171 -19.15 -15.20 -6.67
N ASP A 172 -18.28 -14.29 -7.11
CA ASP A 172 -18.45 -13.49 -8.34
C ASP A 172 -19.68 -12.57 -8.34
N GLU A 173 -20.39 -12.44 -7.22
CA GLU A 173 -21.46 -11.46 -7.08
C GLU A 173 -20.90 -10.05 -7.18
N SER A 174 -21.45 -9.25 -8.10
CA SER A 174 -21.12 -7.84 -8.27
C SER A 174 -22.22 -6.92 -7.72
N MET A 175 -21.81 -5.73 -7.29
CA MET A 175 -22.71 -4.66 -6.87
C MET A 175 -22.18 -3.32 -7.37
N LEU A 176 -23.04 -2.57 -8.08
CA LEU A 176 -22.75 -1.22 -8.52
C LEU A 176 -23.47 -0.23 -7.62
N LEU A 177 -22.75 0.74 -7.07
CA LEU A 177 -23.29 1.79 -6.20
C LEU A 177 -22.80 3.16 -6.62
N GLU A 178 -23.56 4.21 -6.31
CA GLU A 178 -23.06 5.57 -6.41
C GLU A 178 -21.93 5.81 -5.39
N LYS A 179 -20.96 6.67 -5.71
CA LYS A 179 -19.85 6.94 -4.79
C LYS A 179 -20.37 7.51 -3.47
N GLY A 180 -20.12 6.78 -2.38
CA GLY A 180 -20.53 7.17 -1.02
C GLY A 180 -21.91 6.65 -0.59
N GLU A 181 -22.62 5.96 -1.48
CA GLU A 181 -23.80 5.17 -1.12
C GLU A 181 -23.40 4.06 -0.13
N LYS A 182 -24.27 3.79 0.85
CA LYS A 182 -24.02 2.80 1.90
C LYS A 182 -24.79 1.52 1.58
N SER A 183 -24.13 0.38 1.77
CA SER A 183 -24.76 -0.94 1.69
C SER A 183 -24.25 -1.84 2.80
N GLU A 184 -25.15 -2.57 3.46
CA GLU A 184 -24.78 -3.46 4.56
C GLU A 184 -23.91 -4.64 4.13
N LYS A 185 -24.00 -5.05 2.85
CA LYS A 185 -23.21 -6.15 2.28
C LYS A 185 -21.74 -5.80 2.14
N ILE A 186 -21.43 -4.53 1.90
CA ILE A 186 -20.07 -4.04 1.67
C ILE A 186 -19.55 -3.19 2.83
N ASN A 187 -20.19 -3.29 4.01
CA ASN A 187 -19.74 -2.55 5.18
C ASN A 187 -18.35 -3.06 5.61
N PRO A 188 -17.29 -2.22 5.57
CA PRO A 188 -15.93 -2.65 5.91
C PRO A 188 -15.85 -3.23 7.31
N LEU A 189 -14.90 -4.14 7.52
CA LEU A 189 -14.61 -4.74 8.81
C LEU A 189 -14.26 -3.71 9.88
N VAL A 190 -13.51 -2.67 9.49
CA VAL A 190 -13.07 -1.58 10.36
C VAL A 190 -13.66 -0.26 9.87
N THR A 191 -14.26 0.48 10.78
CA THR A 191 -14.90 1.77 10.56
C THR A 191 -14.35 2.83 11.49
N LYS A 192 -14.54 4.11 11.16
CA LYS A 192 -14.02 5.24 11.95
C LYS A 192 -14.51 5.29 13.41
N ALA A 193 -15.62 4.64 13.71
CA ALA A 193 -16.20 4.61 15.04
C ALA A 193 -15.60 3.50 15.93
N ASP A 194 -14.86 2.56 15.35
CA ASP A 194 -14.32 1.42 16.08
C ASP A 194 -13.08 1.82 16.89
N GLU A 195 -12.97 1.30 18.10
CA GLU A 195 -11.78 1.47 18.95
C GLU A 195 -10.51 1.01 18.24
N MET A 196 -10.62 -0.08 17.49
CA MET A 196 -9.57 -0.60 16.62
C MET A 196 -9.07 0.44 15.60
N TYR A 197 -9.97 1.25 15.02
CA TYR A 197 -9.57 2.33 14.11
C TYR A 197 -8.78 3.42 14.84
N LYS A 198 -9.16 3.76 16.08
CA LYS A 198 -8.40 4.71 16.91
C LYS A 198 -7.00 4.16 17.20
N ASN A 199 -6.90 2.90 17.63
CA ASN A 199 -5.64 2.25 17.94
C ASN A 199 -4.72 2.20 16.71
N MET A 200 -5.27 1.83 15.56
CA MET A 200 -4.55 1.83 14.28
C MET A 200 -4.01 3.21 13.89
N ASN A 201 -4.75 4.29 14.11
CA ASN A 201 -4.23 5.65 13.87
C ASN A 201 -3.15 6.03 14.89
N GLY A 202 -3.27 5.57 16.14
CA GLY A 202 -2.22 5.72 17.15
C GLY A 202 -0.92 5.05 16.73
N ILE A 203 -1.00 3.83 16.21
CA ILE A 203 0.16 3.10 15.67
C ILE A 203 0.73 3.85 14.46
N GLU A 204 -0.10 4.26 13.51
CA GLU A 204 0.35 5.03 12.34
C GLU A 204 1.12 6.31 12.74
N ALA A 205 0.57 7.08 13.69
CA ALA A 205 1.20 8.30 14.18
C ALA A 205 2.53 8.01 14.90
N LEU A 206 2.54 6.99 15.75
CA LEU A 206 3.70 6.58 16.53
C LEU A 206 4.87 6.14 15.64
N PHE A 207 4.62 5.31 14.63
CA PHE A 207 5.66 4.71 13.80
C PHE A 207 6.08 5.56 12.58
N SER A 208 5.17 6.34 11.98
CA SER A 208 5.44 7.05 10.70
C SER A 208 6.55 8.11 10.79
N LYS A 209 6.80 8.64 11.99
CA LYS A 209 7.84 9.68 12.23
C LYS A 209 8.62 9.45 13.52
N ASP A 210 8.47 8.25 14.09
CA ASP A 210 8.97 7.93 15.41
C ASP A 210 8.64 9.03 16.46
N GLU A 211 7.36 9.40 16.56
CA GLU A 211 6.91 10.68 17.19
C GLU A 211 7.42 10.88 18.62
N ILE A 212 7.63 9.78 19.36
CA ILE A 212 8.14 9.79 20.74
C ILE A 212 9.54 9.16 20.87
N GLY A 213 10.19 8.79 19.77
CA GLY A 213 11.48 8.10 19.76
C GLY A 213 11.43 6.60 20.07
N LEU A 214 10.25 5.97 20.02
CA LEU A 214 10.08 4.55 20.34
C LEU A 214 10.96 3.64 19.45
N LEU A 215 11.02 3.90 18.14
CA LEU A 215 11.86 3.12 17.22
C LEU A 215 13.33 3.29 17.54
N GLU A 216 13.78 4.53 17.73
CA GLU A 216 15.17 4.84 18.06
C GLU A 216 15.60 4.08 19.33
N GLN A 217 14.78 4.12 20.40
CA GLN A 217 15.10 3.42 21.66
C GLN A 217 15.19 1.90 21.50
N ASN A 218 14.50 1.35 20.50
CA ASN A 218 14.50 -0.09 20.20
C ASN A 218 15.45 -0.46 19.07
N GLY A 219 16.30 0.47 18.59
CA GLY A 219 17.35 0.22 17.60
C GLY A 219 16.88 0.19 16.16
N PHE A 220 15.73 0.81 15.87
CA PHE A 220 15.15 0.94 14.54
C PHE A 220 15.11 2.40 14.10
N SER A 221 14.87 2.61 12.81
CA SER A 221 14.52 3.91 12.26
C SER A 221 13.19 3.80 11.51
N TYR A 222 12.43 4.89 11.46
CA TYR A 222 11.21 4.91 10.65
C TYR A 222 11.57 5.02 9.17
N PHE A 223 10.80 4.34 8.32
CA PHE A 223 10.90 4.50 6.87
C PHE A 223 10.43 5.89 6.43
N ASN A 224 11.24 6.60 5.65
CA ASN A 224 10.84 7.84 5.00
C ASN A 224 10.36 7.55 3.57
N GLU A 225 9.07 7.78 3.31
CA GLU A 225 8.35 7.45 2.06
C GLU A 225 8.96 7.96 0.74
N ASN A 226 9.99 8.82 0.81
CA ASN A 226 10.68 9.35 -0.36
C ASN A 226 11.84 8.48 -0.87
N ASP A 227 12.25 7.45 -0.11
CA ASP A 227 13.40 6.59 -0.41
C ASP A 227 13.01 5.11 -0.55
N LYS A 228 13.96 4.27 -0.99
CA LYS A 228 13.78 2.80 -0.91
C LYS A 228 13.99 2.40 0.55
N LEU A 229 13.23 1.41 1.03
CA LEU A 229 13.38 0.93 2.39
C LEU A 229 14.80 0.39 2.60
N ASP A 230 15.55 1.06 3.48
CA ASP A 230 16.95 0.77 3.76
C ASP A 230 17.10 -0.19 4.95
N MET A 231 18.31 -0.74 5.13
CA MET A 231 18.59 -1.66 6.23
C MET A 231 18.47 -0.96 7.59
N GLY A 232 17.65 -1.50 8.48
CA GLY A 232 17.40 -0.98 9.82
C GLY A 232 16.17 -0.07 9.90
N GLU A 233 15.58 0.28 8.76
CA GLU A 233 14.30 0.96 8.70
C GLU A 233 13.15 -0.03 8.78
N ILE A 234 12.07 0.39 9.44
CA ILE A 234 10.80 -0.33 9.43
C ILE A 234 9.67 0.62 9.00
N TRP A 235 8.76 0.10 8.17
CA TRP A 235 7.53 0.78 7.82
C TRP A 235 6.35 0.03 8.43
N VAL A 236 5.72 0.66 9.41
CA VAL A 236 4.51 0.13 10.05
C VAL A 236 3.33 0.97 9.64
N TYR A 237 2.31 0.33 9.09
CA TYR A 237 1.14 1.02 8.56
C TYR A 237 -0.12 0.19 8.83
N PRO A 238 -1.24 0.85 9.18
CA PRO A 238 -2.49 0.15 9.40
C PRO A 238 -3.15 -0.24 8.07
N GLU A 239 -3.40 -1.53 7.89
CA GLU A 239 -4.20 -2.08 6.80
C GLU A 239 -5.67 -2.08 7.20
N LYS A 240 -6.21 -0.87 7.39
CA LYS A 240 -7.60 -0.63 7.84
C LYS A 240 -8.65 -1.42 7.04
N PRO A 241 -8.54 -1.57 5.70
CA PRO A 241 -9.50 -2.36 4.92
C PRO A 241 -9.55 -3.84 5.31
N PHE A 242 -8.50 -4.39 5.92
CA PHE A 242 -8.40 -5.79 6.32
C PHE A 242 -8.48 -5.99 7.84
N GLY A 243 -8.37 -4.90 8.60
CA GLY A 243 -8.23 -4.99 10.04
C GLY A 243 -6.94 -5.65 10.48
N SER A 244 -5.84 -5.37 9.78
CA SER A 244 -4.49 -5.85 10.08
C SER A 244 -3.50 -4.69 10.17
N ILE A 245 -2.30 -4.96 10.69
CA ILE A 245 -1.18 -4.02 10.67
C ILE A 245 -0.11 -4.59 9.75
N GLY A 246 0.29 -3.81 8.74
CA GLY A 246 1.41 -4.12 7.87
C GLY A 246 2.72 -3.66 8.51
N VAL A 247 3.73 -4.52 8.47
CA VAL A 247 5.11 -4.23 8.90
C VAL A 247 6.04 -4.63 7.76
N GLN A 248 6.68 -3.65 7.14
CA GLN A 248 7.67 -3.87 6.08
C GLN A 248 9.07 -3.53 6.56
N LEU A 249 10.01 -4.41 6.23
CA LEU A 249 11.43 -4.26 6.56
C LEU A 249 12.31 -5.05 5.59
N ALA A 250 13.58 -4.67 5.49
CA ALA A 250 14.56 -5.48 4.78
C ALA A 250 14.82 -6.79 5.53
N LYS A 251 15.07 -7.88 4.80
CA LYS A 251 15.40 -9.20 5.38
C LYS A 251 16.57 -9.12 6.36
N ALA A 252 17.60 -8.31 6.05
CA ALA A 252 18.76 -8.11 6.91
C ALA A 252 18.42 -7.49 8.28
N THR A 253 17.25 -6.88 8.43
CA THR A 253 16.75 -6.29 9.68
C THR A 253 16.02 -7.30 10.57
N LEU A 254 15.70 -8.50 10.06
CA LEU A 254 15.11 -9.55 10.88
C LEU A 254 16.07 -9.99 12.01
N PRO A 255 15.55 -10.28 13.21
CA PRO A 255 16.35 -10.84 14.29
C PRO A 255 16.87 -12.22 13.89
N LYS A 256 18.07 -12.60 14.34
CA LYS A 256 18.63 -13.93 14.03
C LYS A 256 17.89 -15.02 14.79
N GLU A 257 17.58 -14.73 16.05
CA GLU A 257 16.78 -15.58 16.92
C GLU A 257 15.64 -14.76 17.52
N ASN A 258 14.40 -15.22 17.29
CA ASN A 258 13.21 -14.71 17.94
C ASN A 258 12.13 -15.79 17.95
N ASN A 259 11.78 -16.30 19.13
CA ASN A 259 10.82 -17.40 19.25
C ASN A 259 9.39 -17.01 18.89
N LYS A 260 9.02 -15.72 19.00
CA LYS A 260 7.69 -15.25 18.62
C LYS A 260 7.57 -15.20 17.09
N LEU A 261 8.49 -14.52 16.43
CA LEU A 261 8.52 -14.38 14.97
C LEU A 261 8.63 -15.72 14.27
N TYR A 262 9.63 -16.52 14.63
CA TYR A 262 9.86 -17.82 13.99
C TYR A 262 8.96 -18.93 14.56
N GLY A 263 8.26 -18.67 15.67
CA GLY A 263 7.16 -19.52 16.11
C GLY A 263 5.93 -19.32 15.21
N GLU A 264 5.65 -18.07 14.83
CA GLU A 264 4.52 -17.74 13.95
C GLU A 264 4.82 -18.04 12.47
N PHE A 265 6.03 -17.73 12.02
CA PHE A 265 6.50 -17.91 10.64
C PHE A 265 7.77 -18.78 10.62
N PRO A 266 7.68 -20.09 10.92
CA PRO A 266 8.84 -20.96 11.02
C PRO A 266 9.65 -21.08 9.73
N ARG A 267 9.00 -21.06 8.55
CA ARG A 267 9.71 -21.17 7.27
C ARG A 267 10.44 -19.88 6.89
N LEU A 268 10.06 -18.73 7.45
CA LEU A 268 10.81 -17.49 7.29
C LEU A 268 12.24 -17.60 7.84
N LYS A 269 12.46 -18.40 8.90
CA LYS A 269 13.80 -18.62 9.47
C LYS A 269 14.78 -19.22 8.47
N ASP A 270 14.27 -20.10 7.61
CA ASP A 270 15.05 -20.84 6.62
C ASP A 270 15.11 -20.11 5.26
N TYR A 271 14.55 -18.90 5.15
CA TYR A 271 14.58 -18.13 3.92
C TYR A 271 15.99 -17.57 3.62
N GLU A 272 16.67 -18.16 2.64
CA GLU A 272 18.05 -17.80 2.27
C GLU A 272 18.19 -16.55 1.38
N GLY A 273 17.10 -15.88 1.02
CA GLY A 273 17.10 -14.77 0.04
C GLY A 273 18.02 -13.58 0.36
N LYS A 274 18.00 -12.56 -0.50
CA LYS A 274 18.93 -11.44 -0.41
C LYS A 274 18.66 -10.58 0.82
N GLU A 275 19.71 -9.94 1.32
CA GLU A 275 19.65 -9.03 2.47
C GLU A 275 18.66 -7.88 2.28
N ASN A 276 18.50 -7.40 1.04
CA ASN A 276 17.59 -6.32 0.67
C ASN A 276 16.23 -6.80 0.14
N ASP A 277 15.93 -8.10 0.20
CA ASP A 277 14.56 -8.56 -0.04
C ASP A 277 13.65 -7.96 1.04
N ILE A 278 12.42 -7.60 0.66
CA ILE A 278 11.46 -6.93 1.53
C ILE A 278 10.54 -7.97 2.14
N VAL A 279 10.58 -8.06 3.47
CA VAL A 279 9.70 -8.87 4.27
C VAL A 279 8.50 -8.00 4.63
N THR A 280 7.29 -8.50 4.35
CA THR A 280 6.04 -7.87 4.83
C THR A 280 5.33 -8.83 5.75
N LEU A 281 5.11 -8.39 6.99
CA LEU A 281 4.28 -9.09 7.97
C LEU A 281 2.93 -8.40 8.05
N TYR A 282 1.85 -9.18 7.98
CA TYR A 282 0.50 -8.73 8.28
C TYR A 282 0.12 -9.31 9.62
N LEU A 283 0.03 -8.45 10.62
CA LEU A 283 -0.28 -8.77 12.00
C LEU A 283 -1.75 -8.49 12.28
N ALA A 284 -2.26 -9.04 13.38
CA ALA A 284 -3.61 -8.76 13.83
C ALA A 284 -3.79 -7.26 14.09
N GLY A 285 -4.91 -6.67 13.67
CA GLY A 285 -5.08 -5.22 13.75
C GLY A 285 -5.26 -4.65 15.16
N ASN A 286 -5.27 -5.52 16.18
CA ASN A 286 -5.22 -5.16 17.60
C ASN A 286 -3.82 -5.36 18.22
N SER A 287 -2.79 -5.68 17.44
CA SER A 287 -1.41 -5.75 17.94
C SER A 287 -0.95 -4.40 18.49
N SER A 288 -0.36 -4.41 19.68
CA SER A 288 0.23 -3.21 20.26
C SER A 288 1.60 -2.90 19.63
N PRO A 289 2.16 -1.69 19.81
CA PRO A 289 3.55 -1.41 19.43
C PRO A 289 4.56 -2.40 20.04
N GLU A 290 4.34 -2.83 21.28
CA GLU A 290 5.15 -3.84 21.95
C GLU A 290 5.04 -5.21 21.29
N ASP A 291 3.83 -5.63 20.88
CA ASP A 291 3.64 -6.86 20.12
C ASP A 291 4.45 -6.82 18.81
N ILE A 292 4.31 -5.72 18.06
CA ILE A 292 4.99 -5.49 16.77
C ILE A 292 6.51 -5.54 16.96
N LEU A 293 7.06 -4.70 17.85
CA LEU A 293 8.51 -4.60 18.05
C LEU A 293 9.08 -5.88 18.67
N SER A 294 8.33 -6.59 19.51
CA SER A 294 8.80 -7.85 20.10
C SER A 294 8.98 -8.98 19.09
N LEU A 295 8.40 -8.89 17.89
CA LEU A 295 8.68 -9.80 16.78
C LEU A 295 10.02 -9.48 16.10
N LEU A 296 10.47 -8.22 16.16
CA LEU A 296 11.67 -7.74 15.48
C LEU A 296 12.89 -7.66 16.41
N THR A 297 12.66 -7.66 17.73
CA THR A 297 13.70 -7.60 18.75
C THR A 297 14.38 -8.96 18.97
N GLU A 298 15.71 -9.00 19.02
CA GLU A 298 16.48 -10.24 19.24
C GLU A 298 16.09 -10.94 20.56
N ALA A 299 16.11 -12.27 20.57
CA ALA A 299 15.81 -13.08 21.74
C ALA A 299 16.59 -12.63 22.99
N GLY A 300 15.89 -12.43 24.10
CA GLY A 300 16.46 -11.98 25.38
C GLY A 300 16.57 -10.46 25.53
N LYS A 301 16.18 -9.68 24.52
CA LYS A 301 15.94 -8.23 24.66
C LYS A 301 14.45 -7.94 24.81
N GLU A 302 14.14 -6.88 25.54
CA GLU A 302 12.78 -6.40 25.76
C GLU A 302 12.56 -5.07 25.03
N VAL A 303 11.31 -4.82 24.62
CA VAL A 303 10.91 -3.52 24.07
C VAL A 303 10.88 -2.51 25.20
N THR A 304 11.46 -1.32 24.98
CA THR A 304 11.53 -0.27 26.00
C THR A 304 10.92 1.05 25.52
N TYR A 305 10.30 1.75 26.46
CA TYR A 305 9.84 3.14 26.32
C TYR A 305 10.78 4.13 27.03
N ASP A 306 11.98 3.68 27.43
CA ASP A 306 12.94 4.53 28.13
C ASP A 306 13.24 5.79 27.33
N ARG A 307 13.02 6.97 27.93
CA ARG A 307 13.22 8.28 27.30
C ARG A 307 12.26 8.60 26.15
N CYS A 308 11.17 7.85 25.99
CA CYS A 308 10.10 8.24 25.09
C CYS A 308 9.35 9.45 25.65
N VAL A 309 9.23 10.50 24.84
CA VAL A 309 8.59 11.77 25.25
C VAL A 309 7.62 12.22 24.17
N LEU A 310 6.38 12.44 24.56
CA LEU A 310 5.40 13.15 23.73
C LEU A 310 5.58 14.65 23.90
N SER A 311 5.76 15.36 22.79
CA SER A 311 5.94 16.81 22.81
C SER A 311 4.66 17.56 23.18
N ALA A 312 4.81 18.76 23.74
CA ALA A 312 3.71 19.66 24.06
C ALA A 312 2.83 20.03 22.85
N GLU A 313 3.39 20.09 21.64
CA GLU A 313 2.62 20.40 20.42
C GLU A 313 1.66 19.27 20.02
N ASN A 314 2.00 18.05 20.43
CA ASN A 314 1.29 16.83 20.06
C ASN A 314 0.43 16.29 21.22
N SER A 315 0.41 16.95 22.37
CA SER A 315 -0.37 16.54 23.53
C SER A 315 -1.67 17.33 23.68
N ILE A 316 -2.68 16.69 24.27
CA ILE A 316 -4.02 17.28 24.46
C ILE A 316 -4.07 18.47 25.41
N ASP A 317 -3.06 18.63 26.27
CA ASP A 317 -3.00 19.66 27.32
C ASP A 317 -1.89 20.68 27.10
N GLY A 318 -1.14 20.56 26.00
CA GLY A 318 -0.03 21.46 25.68
C GLY A 318 1.20 21.28 26.57
N GLN A 319 1.35 20.14 27.26
CA GLN A 319 2.52 19.81 28.09
C GLN A 319 3.30 18.63 27.53
N GLU A 320 4.59 18.55 27.85
CA GLU A 320 5.40 17.37 27.53
C GLU A 320 5.07 16.23 28.50
N HIS A 321 4.98 15.01 27.98
CA HIS A 321 4.70 13.81 28.77
C HIS A 321 5.76 12.74 28.52
N ALA A 322 6.36 12.21 29.59
CA ALA A 322 7.09 10.95 29.50
C ALA A 322 6.08 9.84 29.25
N ILE A 323 6.35 8.99 28.26
CA ILE A 323 5.45 7.91 27.86
C ILE A 323 6.10 6.59 28.25
N HIS A 324 5.37 5.73 28.97
CA HIS A 324 5.85 4.42 29.42
C HIS A 324 5.07 3.24 28.82
N SER A 325 4.01 3.51 28.08
CA SER A 325 3.21 2.50 27.38
C SER A 325 2.42 3.12 26.23
N PHE A 326 1.92 2.26 25.33
CA PHE A 326 1.03 2.73 24.27
C PHE A 326 -0.29 3.33 24.79
N ASP A 327 -0.86 2.79 25.88
CA ASP A 327 -2.08 3.32 26.48
C ASP A 327 -1.88 4.76 27.00
N GLU A 328 -0.74 5.03 27.64
CA GLU A 328 -0.37 6.39 28.06
C GLU A 328 -0.19 7.32 26.85
N TYR A 329 0.42 6.85 25.77
CA TYR A 329 0.50 7.62 24.53
C TYR A 329 -0.90 7.99 24.01
N LEU A 330 -1.81 7.02 23.89
CA LEU A 330 -3.18 7.26 23.44
C LEU A 330 -3.98 8.18 24.38
N GLN A 331 -3.66 8.19 25.67
CA GLN A 331 -4.27 9.08 26.66
C GLN A 331 -3.86 10.54 26.45
N TRP A 332 -2.58 10.79 26.19
CA TRP A 332 -2.04 12.15 26.10
C TRP A 332 -2.02 12.71 24.68
N LYS A 333 -2.08 11.87 23.65
CA LYS A 333 -1.97 12.25 22.24
C LYS A 333 -3.18 13.06 21.76
N GLU A 334 -2.91 14.23 21.19
CA GLU A 334 -3.87 14.97 20.39
C GLU A 334 -3.91 14.41 18.95
N PHE A 335 -5.04 13.81 18.59
CA PHE A 335 -5.33 13.38 17.22
C PHE A 335 -6.00 14.53 16.46
N LYS A 336 -5.26 15.18 15.56
CA LYS A 336 -5.72 16.33 14.75
C LYS A 336 -6.51 15.91 13.51
#